data_AF-A0A0K9XYG0-F1
#
_entry.id   AF-A0A0K9XYG0-F1
#
_cell.length_a   1.000
_cell.length_b   1.000
_cell.length_c   1.000
_cell.angle_alpha   90.00
_cell.angle_beta   90.00
_cell.angle_gamma   90.00
#
_symmetry.space_group_name_H-M   'P 1'
#
loop_
_entity.id
_entity.type
_entity.pdbx_description
1 polymer ?
#
loop_
_entity_poly.entity_id
_entity_poly.type
_entity_poly.pdbx_seq_one_letter_code
_entity_poly.pdbx_strand_id
1 'polypeptide(L)'
;MALRGKPLNKNKMQKTTKTQNRKTLNRKAKALKKVTDSEELYFTYQKFHGSFIAVISNLKDRQTHAYGKTKLIAGKNALDNFRIKYGTF
;
A
#
# COMPACT_ATOMS: atom_id res chain seq x y z
N MET A 1 12.03 -28.74 -65.74
CA MET A 1 10.65 -28.21 -65.59
C MET A 1 9.97 -28.95 -64.44
N ALA A 2 9.22 -28.20 -63.61
CA ALA A 2 8.20 -28.63 -62.63
C ALA A 2 8.67 -29.51 -61.45
N LEU A 3 8.16 -29.45 -60.22
CA LEU A 3 7.43 -28.49 -59.38
C LEU A 3 6.99 -29.33 -58.15
N ARG A 4 6.99 -28.74 -56.94
CA ARG A 4 6.22 -29.16 -55.75
C ARG A 4 6.76 -30.41 -55.02
N GLY A 5 6.89 -30.46 -53.69
CA GLY A 5 6.39 -29.61 -52.63
C GLY A 5 6.09 -30.51 -51.42
N LYS A 6 6.43 -30.05 -50.20
CA LYS A 6 5.71 -30.24 -48.94
C LYS A 6 6.48 -29.51 -47.82
N PRO A 7 5.85 -28.58 -47.09
CA PRO A 7 6.54 -27.71 -46.15
C PRO A 7 6.79 -28.39 -44.79
N LEU A 8 7.94 -28.10 -44.19
CA LEU A 8 8.27 -28.42 -42.80
C LEU A 8 7.28 -27.73 -41.85
N ASN A 9 6.66 -28.52 -40.99
CA ASN A 9 5.82 -28.11 -39.88
C ASN A 9 6.59 -27.16 -38.95
N LYS A 10 6.21 -25.88 -38.92
CA LYS A 10 6.70 -24.90 -37.96
C LYS A 10 5.68 -24.81 -36.84
N ASN A 11 5.95 -25.49 -35.72
CA ASN A 11 5.30 -25.22 -34.43
C ASN A 11 5.59 -23.76 -34.03
N LYS A 12 4.72 -22.84 -34.47
CA LYS A 12 4.64 -21.48 -33.94
C LYS A 12 3.84 -21.54 -32.65
N MET A 13 4.54 -21.61 -31.52
CA MET A 13 3.96 -21.31 -30.21
C MET A 13 3.37 -19.90 -30.26
N GLN A 14 2.04 -19.83 -30.19
CA GLN A 14 1.29 -18.58 -30.04
C GLN A 14 1.54 -18.06 -28.62
N LYS A 15 2.34 -16.99 -28.49
CA LYS A 15 2.39 -16.19 -27.25
C LYS A 15 1.14 -15.31 -27.21
N THR A 16 0.17 -15.70 -26.40
CA THR A 16 -1.00 -14.89 -26.07
C THR A 16 -0.67 -13.95 -24.91
N THR A 17 -0.06 -12.80 -25.19
CA THR A 17 -0.01 -11.71 -24.20
C THR A 17 -1.25 -10.84 -24.37
N LYS A 18 -2.19 -11.03 -23.44
CA LYS A 18 -3.41 -10.22 -23.30
C LYS A 18 -3.05 -8.74 -23.12
N THR A 19 -3.66 -7.95 -23.99
CA THR A 19 -3.95 -6.52 -23.95
C THR A 19 -4.14 -5.95 -22.54
N GLN A 20 -3.45 -4.84 -22.23
CA GLN A 20 -4.04 -3.81 -21.38
C GLN A 20 -3.80 -2.42 -21.98
N ASN A 21 -4.89 -1.92 -22.57
CA ASN A 21 -5.13 -0.53 -22.96
C ASN A 21 -4.81 0.42 -21.80
N ARG A 22 -3.76 1.23 -21.93
CA ARG A 22 -3.58 2.41 -21.08
C ARG A 22 -4.42 3.55 -21.65
N LYS A 23 -5.69 3.60 -21.25
CA LYS A 23 -6.52 4.80 -21.44
C LYS A 23 -6.06 5.89 -20.46
N THR A 24 -5.73 7.01 -21.10
CA THR A 24 -5.51 8.37 -20.61
C THR A 24 -6.35 8.81 -19.41
N LEU A 25 -5.80 9.64 -18.52
CA LEU A 25 -6.53 10.82 -18.04
C LEU A 25 -5.58 11.90 -17.49
N ASN A 26 -5.47 12.99 -18.27
CA ASN A 26 -5.01 14.28 -17.77
C ASN A 26 -5.84 14.70 -16.56
N ARG A 27 -5.20 14.90 -15.40
CA ARG A 27 -5.74 15.77 -14.36
C ARG A 27 -4.70 16.81 -14.01
N LYS A 28 -4.89 18.00 -14.59
CA LYS A 28 -4.31 19.26 -14.12
C LYS A 28 -4.57 19.34 -12.61
N ALA A 29 -3.57 19.11 -11.78
CA ALA A 29 -3.66 19.30 -10.34
C ALA A 29 -3.64 20.79 -10.03
N LYS A 30 -4.76 21.46 -10.29
CA LYS A 30 -4.99 22.86 -9.91
C LYS A 30 -5.43 22.84 -8.44
N ALA A 31 -4.51 23.26 -7.57
CA ALA A 31 -4.69 23.78 -6.21
C ALA A 31 -5.92 23.29 -5.44
N LEU A 32 -5.75 22.22 -4.64
CA LEU A 32 -6.62 21.92 -3.51
C LEU A 32 -5.91 22.39 -2.24
N LYS A 33 -6.05 23.67 -1.87
CA LYS A 33 -5.78 24.11 -0.50
C LYS A 33 -6.87 23.52 0.40
N LYS A 34 -6.74 22.23 0.74
CA LYS A 34 -7.31 21.71 1.98
C LYS A 34 -6.23 21.91 3.03
N VAL A 35 -6.38 22.92 3.87
CA VAL A 35 -5.81 22.84 5.21
C VAL A 35 -6.62 21.78 5.94
N THR A 36 -6.39 20.52 5.55
CA THR A 36 -6.62 19.40 6.44
C THR A 36 -5.51 19.57 7.45
N ASP A 37 -5.86 19.90 8.69
CA ASP A 37 -4.99 19.65 9.83
C ASP A 37 -4.74 18.14 9.84
N SER A 38 -3.79 17.68 9.02
CA SER A 38 -3.31 16.32 9.07
C SER A 38 -2.60 16.23 10.41
N GLU A 39 -3.29 15.70 11.42
CA GLU A 39 -2.64 15.41 12.69
C GLU A 39 -1.46 14.49 12.40
N GLU A 40 -0.25 15.04 12.47
CA GLU A 40 0.96 14.25 12.31
C GLU A 40 1.02 13.24 13.44
N LEU A 41 1.04 11.95 13.06
CA LEU A 41 1.14 10.84 13.98
C LEU A 41 2.58 10.33 13.95
N TYR A 42 3.22 10.35 15.11
CA TYR A 42 4.57 9.81 15.29
C TYR A 42 4.48 8.39 15.82
N PHE A 43 5.08 7.45 15.09
CA PHE A 43 5.13 6.04 15.48
C PHE A 43 6.50 5.68 16.04
N THR A 44 6.53 5.14 17.26
CA THR A 44 7.72 4.51 17.82
C THR A 44 7.44 3.04 18.13
N TYR A 45 8.48 2.20 18.02
CA TYR A 45 8.35 0.77 18.23
C TYR A 45 9.44 0.28 19.18
N GLN A 46 9.04 -0.48 20.18
CA GLN A 46 9.93 -1.16 21.12
C GLN A 46 9.75 -2.68 21.00
N LYS A 47 10.86 -3.43 21.00
CA LYS A 47 10.80 -4.89 21.07
C LYS A 47 10.66 -5.31 22.53
N PHE A 48 9.70 -6.19 22.83
CA PHE A 48 9.44 -6.67 24.19
C PHE A 48 9.07 -8.16 24.14
N HIS A 49 9.90 -9.03 24.74
CA HIS A 49 9.70 -10.49 24.86
C HIS A 49 9.09 -11.16 23.61
N GLY A 50 9.76 -11.06 22.46
CA GLY A 50 9.29 -11.70 21.22
C GLY A 50 8.11 -11.00 20.53
N SER A 51 7.60 -9.92 21.11
CA SER A 51 6.58 -9.04 20.55
C SER A 51 7.13 -7.63 20.31
N PHE A 52 6.31 -6.79 19.69
CA PHE A 52 6.55 -5.36 19.51
C PHE A 52 5.46 -4.56 20.22
N ILE A 53 5.88 -3.50 20.89
CA ILE A 53 5.03 -2.45 21.42
C ILE A 53 5.13 -1.29 20.45
N ALA A 54 4.01 -0.85 19.90
CA ALA A 54 3.92 0.39 19.15
C ALA A 54 3.35 1.48 20.03
N VAL A 55 3.90 2.68 19.91
CA VAL A 55 3.39 3.89 20.55
C VAL A 55 3.10 4.89 19.44
N ILE A 56 1.90 5.45 19.46
CA ILE A 56 1.50 6.55 18.59
C ILE A 56 1.31 7.79 19.44
N SER A 57 1.91 8.89 19.03
CA SER A 57 1.67 10.22 19.61
C SER A 57 1.35 11.27 18.55
N ASN A 58 0.72 12.37 18.95
CA ASN A 58 0.53 13.55 18.11
C ASN A 58 0.99 14.82 18.83
N LEU A 59 0.94 15.97 18.14
CA LEU A 59 1.32 17.29 18.69
C LEU A 59 0.43 17.80 19.84
N LYS A 60 -0.70 17.13 20.12
CA LYS A 60 -1.64 17.47 21.19
C LYS A 60 -1.42 16.61 22.44
N ASP A 61 -0.23 16.03 22.58
CA ASP A 61 0.16 15.09 23.66
C ASP A 61 -0.79 13.89 23.80
N ARG A 62 -1.51 13.55 22.74
CA ARG A 62 -2.36 12.35 22.71
C ARG A 62 -1.47 11.16 22.43
N GLN A 63 -1.67 10.08 23.18
CA GLN A 63 -0.84 8.89 23.05
C GLN A 63 -1.65 7.60 23.27
N THR A 64 -1.34 6.59 22.46
CA THR A 64 -1.79 5.22 22.65
C THR A 64 -0.66 4.23 22.46
N HIS A 65 -0.83 3.06 23.06
CA HIS A 65 0.11 1.95 23.00
C HIS A 65 -0.64 0.70 22.55
N ALA A 66 0.03 -0.17 21.81
CA ALA A 66 -0.51 -1.50 21.54
C ALA A 66 0.60 -2.53 21.28
N TYR A 67 0.30 -3.78 21.61
CA TYR A 67 1.16 -4.93 21.34
C TYR A 67 0.84 -5.55 19.98
N GLY A 68 1.86 -6.19 19.40
CA GLY A 68 1.70 -7.03 18.22
C GLY A 68 2.88 -7.97 18.02
N LYS A 69 2.62 -9.12 17.37
CA LYS A 69 3.68 -10.08 17.02
C LYS A 69 4.70 -9.50 16.02
N THR A 70 4.28 -8.51 15.24
CA THR A 70 5.12 -7.78 14.28
C THR A 70 4.92 -6.27 14.45
N LYS A 71 5.88 -5.46 13.97
CA LYS A 71 5.76 -3.99 13.96
C LYS A 71 4.47 -3.52 13.28
N LEU A 72 4.12 -4.13 12.14
CA LEU A 72 2.88 -3.79 11.40
C LEU A 72 1.62 -4.02 12.22
N ILE A 73 1.51 -5.18 12.89
CA ILE A 73 0.34 -5.49 13.72
C ILE A 73 0.26 -4.55 14.92
N ALA A 74 1.40 -4.32 15.59
CA ALA A 74 1.46 -3.40 16.72
C ALA A 74 1.04 -1.98 16.31
N GLY A 75 1.56 -1.49 15.17
CA GLY A 75 1.22 -0.17 14.63
C GLY A 75 -0.25 -0.03 14.26
N LYS A 76 -0.85 -1.04 13.61
CA LYS A 76 -2.28 -1.05 13.30
C LYS A 76 -3.13 -1.01 14.56
N ASN A 77 -2.81 -1.85 15.54
CA ASN A 77 -3.54 -1.89 16.81
C ASN A 77 -3.41 -0.55 17.57
N ALA A 78 -2.23 0.06 17.56
CA ALA A 78 -2.01 1.36 18.21
C ALA A 78 -2.83 2.45 17.52
N LEU A 79 -2.93 2.40 16.18
CA LEU A 79 -3.69 3.35 15.38
C LEU A 79 -5.19 3.21 15.63
N ASP A 80 -5.69 1.98 15.64
CA ASP A 80 -7.10 1.69 15.96
C ASP A 80 -7.44 2.11 17.39
N ASN A 81 -6.53 1.90 18.35
CA ASN A 81 -6.69 2.41 19.72
C ASN A 81 -6.72 3.95 19.76
N PHE A 82 -5.84 4.62 19.01
CA PHE A 82 -5.76 6.09 18.94
C PHE A 82 -7.08 6.67 18.44
N ARG A 83 -7.56 6.10 17.34
CA ARG A 83 -8.84 6.37 16.69
C ARG A 83 -10.04 6.23 17.62
N ILE A 84 -10.13 5.11 18.34
CA ILE A 84 -11.24 4.85 19.28
C ILE A 84 -11.18 5.83 20.47
N LYS A 85 -9.98 6.08 21.01
CA LYS A 85 -9.80 6.91 22.20
C LYS A 85 -10.04 8.39 21.93
N TYR A 86 -9.64 8.89 20.77
CA TYR A 86 -9.63 10.33 20.47
C TYR A 86 -10.59 10.75 19.36
N GLY A 87 -11.32 9.82 18.74
CA GLY A 87 -12.28 10.11 17.66
C GLY A 87 -11.63 10.69 16.40
N THR A 88 -10.32 10.50 16.22
CA THR A 88 -9.52 11.11 15.16
C THR A 88 -9.50 10.23 13.91
N PHE A 89 -10.01 10.75 12.79
CA PHE A 89 -9.97 10.14 11.46
C PHE A 89 -10.05 11.19 10.35
#